data_AF-A0AAV5ST24-F1
#
_entry.id   AF-A0AAV5ST24-F1
#
_cell.length_a   1.000
_cell.length_b   1.000
_cell.length_c   1.000
_cell.angle_alpha   90.00
_cell.angle_beta   90.00
_cell.angle_gamma   90.00
#
_symmetry.space_group_name_H-M   'P 1'
#
loop_
_entity.id
_entity.type
_entity.pdbx_description
1 polymer ?
#
loop_
_entity_poly.entity_id
_entity_poly.type
_entity_poly.pdbx_seq_one_letter_code
_entity_poly.pdbx_strand_id
1 'polypeptide(L)'
;EDTEILQKFQDEKFDVMIVENFEMCGVAYSHLVRPKSLITTSASSPFSFMYEEFGIPLSLSYNPSSYMTSLAVHSMLDRAKNIY
;
A
#
# COMPACT_ATOMS: atom_id res chain seq x y z
N GLU A 1 -23.58 -7.65 -14.34
CA GLU A 1 -23.06 -8.59 -13.34
C GLU A 1 -22.17 -7.86 -12.32
N ASP A 2 -20.99 -7.37 -12.70
CA ASP A 2 -20.07 -6.70 -11.75
C ASP A 2 -20.63 -5.41 -11.12
N THR A 3 -21.39 -4.61 -11.87
CA THR A 3 -22.05 -3.40 -11.37
C THR A 3 -23.17 -3.68 -10.38
N GLU A 4 -23.87 -4.81 -10.52
CA GLU A 4 -24.95 -5.21 -9.61
C GLU A 4 -24.37 -5.67 -8.27
N ILE A 5 -23.25 -6.38 -8.29
CA ILE A 5 -22.53 -6.81 -7.09
C ILE A 5 -21.98 -5.59 -6.34
N LEU A 6 -21.40 -4.62 -7.05
CA LEU A 6 -20.91 -3.39 -6.42
C LEU A 6 -22.05 -2.62 -5.72
N GLN A 7 -23.21 -2.48 -6.37
CA GLN A 7 -24.37 -1.82 -5.78
C GLN A 7 -24.83 -2.54 -4.50
N LYS A 8 -24.89 -3.88 -4.54
CA LYS A 8 -25.22 -4.68 -3.36
C LYS A 8 -24.25 -4.41 -2.19
N PHE A 9 -22.96 -4.34 -2.46
CA PHE A 9 -21.96 -4.06 -1.41
C PHE A 9 -22.02 -2.62 -0.89
N GLN A 10 -22.37 -1.66 -1.74
CA GLN A 10 -22.63 -0.29 -1.30
C GLN A 10 -23.88 -0.20 -0.40
N ASP A 11 -24.92 -0.97 -0.71
CA ASP A 11 -26.17 -1.02 0.05
C ASP A 11 -26.01 -1.72 1.41
N GLU A 12 -25.13 -2.71 1.51
CA GLU A 12 -24.80 -3.41 2.76
C GLU A 12 -24.09 -2.51 3.80
N LYS A 13 -23.47 -1.38 3.36
CA LYS A 13 -22.88 -0.34 4.24
C LYS A 13 -21.90 -0.88 5.28
N PHE A 14 -20.88 -1.58 4.82
CA PHE A 14 -19.84 -2.13 5.70
C PHE A 14 -19.17 -1.07 6.57
N ASP A 15 -18.94 -1.42 7.84
CA ASP A 15 -18.18 -0.57 8.76
C ASP A 15 -16.68 -0.62 8.44
N VAL A 16 -16.15 -1.80 8.11
CA VAL A 16 -14.72 -2.03 7.92
C VAL A 16 -14.49 -2.88 6.67
N MET A 17 -13.49 -2.51 5.88
CA MET A 17 -12.94 -3.35 4.83
C MET A 17 -11.48 -3.69 5.15
N ILE A 18 -11.11 -4.96 4.99
CA ILE A 18 -9.75 -5.45 5.23
C ILE A 18 -9.20 -5.93 3.90
N VAL A 19 -8.06 -5.39 3.46
CA VAL A 19 -7.45 -5.71 2.16
C VAL A 19 -5.94 -5.94 2.32
N GLU A 20 -5.38 -6.80 1.47
CA GLU A 20 -3.94 -6.94 1.35
C GLU A 20 -3.37 -5.72 0.61
N ASN A 21 -2.35 -5.05 1.16
CA ASN A 21 -1.83 -3.82 0.55
C ASN A 21 -1.20 -4.07 -0.83
N PHE A 22 -0.62 -5.26 -1.08
CA PHE A 22 -0.11 -5.62 -2.41
C PHE A 22 -1.22 -5.71 -3.47
N GLU A 23 -2.46 -5.91 -3.06
CA GLU A 23 -3.62 -6.07 -3.92
C GLU A 23 -4.28 -4.70 -4.17
N MET A 24 -3.73 -3.97 -5.14
CA MET A 24 -4.16 -2.60 -5.43
C MET A 24 -5.62 -2.50 -5.88
N CYS A 25 -6.19 -3.58 -6.46
CA CYS A 25 -7.58 -3.53 -6.91
C CYS A 25 -8.55 -3.50 -5.71
N GLY A 26 -8.29 -4.21 -4.62
CA GLY A 26 -9.08 -4.16 -3.39
C GLY A 26 -8.99 -2.82 -2.68
N VAL A 27 -7.80 -2.20 -2.65
CA VAL A 27 -7.63 -0.82 -2.18
C VAL A 27 -8.46 0.13 -3.04
N ALA A 28 -8.35 0.05 -4.37
CA ALA A 28 -9.15 0.85 -5.30
C ALA A 28 -10.66 0.59 -5.14
N TYR A 29 -11.06 -0.66 -4.92
CA TYR A 29 -12.45 -1.07 -4.74
C TYR A 29 -13.04 -0.51 -3.45
N SER A 30 -12.22 -0.36 -2.40
CA SER A 30 -12.64 0.29 -1.16
C SER A 30 -13.11 1.74 -1.38
N HIS A 31 -12.54 2.46 -2.35
CA HIS A 31 -13.00 3.80 -2.72
C HIS A 31 -14.39 3.79 -3.38
N LEU A 32 -14.76 2.69 -4.05
CA LEU A 32 -16.08 2.51 -4.64
C LEU A 32 -17.11 2.10 -3.57
N VAL A 33 -16.76 1.15 -2.71
CA VAL A 33 -17.66 0.64 -1.65
C VAL A 33 -17.87 1.67 -0.54
N ARG A 34 -16.87 2.51 -0.25
CA ARG A 34 -16.87 3.55 0.80
C ARG A 34 -17.23 3.01 2.20
N PRO A 35 -16.47 2.05 2.75
CA PRO A 35 -16.64 1.64 4.15
C PRO A 35 -16.28 2.80 5.10
N LYS A 36 -16.69 2.72 6.37
CA LYS A 36 -16.31 3.74 7.37
C LYS A 36 -14.82 3.71 7.68
N SER A 37 -14.18 2.55 7.58
CA SER A 37 -12.72 2.41 7.73
C SER A 37 -12.15 1.35 6.78
N LEU A 38 -10.88 1.56 6.42
CA LEU A 38 -10.07 0.64 5.65
C LEU A 38 -8.89 0.19 6.51
N ILE A 39 -8.68 -1.12 6.61
CA ILE A 39 -7.49 -1.71 7.23
C ILE A 39 -6.70 -2.42 6.15
N THR A 40 -5.48 -1.96 5.90
CA THR A 40 -4.56 -2.63 4.99
C THR A 40 -3.67 -3.56 5.77
N THR A 41 -3.63 -4.82 5.36
CA THR A 41 -2.78 -5.87 5.94
C THR A 41 -1.67 -6.22 4.97
N SER A 42 -0.52 -6.67 5.49
CA SER A 42 0.51 -7.30 4.67
C SER A 42 1.02 -8.57 5.31
N ALA A 43 1.20 -9.61 4.51
CA ALA A 43 2.05 -10.75 4.90
C ALA A 43 3.56 -10.41 4.81
N SER A 44 3.93 -9.29 4.19
CA SER A 44 5.32 -8.89 3.93
C SER A 44 5.57 -7.43 4.30
N SER A 45 6.76 -6.90 4.01
CA SER A 45 7.00 -5.46 4.18
C SER A 45 6.33 -4.68 3.05
N PRO A 46 5.59 -3.60 3.35
CA PRO A 46 5.07 -2.71 2.31
C PRO A 46 6.21 -2.22 1.42
N PHE A 47 5.86 -1.92 0.18
CA PHE A 47 6.82 -1.38 -0.76
C PHE A 47 7.12 0.08 -0.48
N SER A 48 8.35 0.52 -0.76
CA SER A 48 8.78 1.89 -0.47
C SER A 48 7.87 2.96 -1.08
N PHE A 49 7.37 2.73 -2.30
CA PHE A 49 6.43 3.65 -2.95
C PHE A 49 5.05 3.71 -2.28
N MET A 50 4.71 2.74 -1.43
CA MET A 50 3.43 2.70 -0.69
C MET A 50 3.50 3.43 0.65
N TYR A 51 4.69 3.82 1.11
CA TYR A 51 4.85 4.36 2.46
C TYR A 51 4.11 5.68 2.63
N GLU A 52 4.16 6.56 1.62
CA GLU A 52 3.45 7.84 1.63
C GLU A 52 1.93 7.63 1.69
N GLU A 53 1.38 6.78 0.81
CA GLU A 53 -0.05 6.49 0.73
C GLU A 53 -0.61 5.89 2.02
N PHE A 54 0.16 5.05 2.71
CA PHE A 54 -0.24 4.43 3.98
C PHE A 54 0.19 5.23 5.22
N GLY A 55 0.79 6.41 5.05
CA GLY A 55 1.29 7.23 6.16
C GLY A 55 2.37 6.55 7.00
N ILE A 56 3.08 5.58 6.42
CA ILE A 56 4.18 4.87 7.05
C ILE A 56 5.41 5.79 7.00
N PRO A 57 6.03 6.13 8.15
CA PRO A 57 7.18 7.02 8.15
C PRO A 57 8.35 6.34 7.43
N LEU A 58 8.90 7.03 6.43
CA LEU A 58 10.17 6.63 5.83
C LEU A 58 11.27 6.72 6.89
N SER A 59 11.94 5.61 7.16
CA SER A 59 13.10 5.63 8.03
C SER A 59 14.23 6.39 7.33
N LEU A 60 14.74 7.46 7.95
CA LEU A 60 15.93 8.16 7.45
C LEU A 60 17.20 7.30 7.55
N SER A 61 17.16 6.25 8.37
CA SER A 61 18.16 5.19 8.38
C SER A 61 18.08 4.37 7.09
N TYR A 62 19.24 4.00 6.56
CA TYR A 62 19.34 3.17 5.36
C TYR A 62 18.74 1.78 5.62
N ASN A 63 17.50 1.54 5.18
CA ASN A 63 16.87 0.24 5.15
C ASN A 63 16.71 -0.18 3.68
N PRO A 64 17.41 -1.22 3.20
CA PRO A 64 17.33 -1.61 1.80
C PRO A 64 15.89 -2.00 1.42
N SER A 65 15.34 -1.30 0.43
CA SER A 65 14.02 -1.59 -0.15
C SER A 65 14.03 -2.92 -0.91
N SER A 66 12.87 -3.56 -1.01
CA SER A 66 12.66 -4.72 -1.89
C SER A 66 12.79 -4.39 -3.39
N TYR A 67 12.79 -3.11 -3.79
CA TYR A 67 13.01 -2.67 -5.19
C TYR A 67 14.44 -2.20 -5.49
N MET A 68 15.34 -2.31 -4.52
CA MET A 68 16.66 -1.74 -4.63
C MET A 68 17.49 -2.47 -5.70
N THR A 69 18.00 -1.74 -6.68
CA THR A 69 18.74 -2.34 -7.82
C THR A 69 20.21 -2.62 -7.49
N SER A 70 20.79 -1.90 -6.52
CA SER A 70 22.20 -2.04 -6.11
C SER A 70 22.38 -1.66 -4.63
N LEU A 71 23.31 -2.34 -3.94
CA LEU A 71 23.61 -2.16 -2.52
C LEU A 71 25.11 -1.88 -2.30
N ALA A 72 25.45 -0.61 -2.08
CA ALA A 72 26.76 -0.21 -1.57
C ALA A 72 26.59 0.63 -0.30
N VAL A 73 26.76 -0.02 0.85
CA VAL A 73 26.43 0.52 2.19
C VAL A 73 27.14 1.87 2.48
N HIS A 74 28.31 2.10 1.89
CA HIS A 74 29.11 3.32 2.11
C HIS A 74 28.96 4.39 1.02
N SER A 75 28.16 4.15 -0.03
CA SER A 75 28.03 5.08 -1.17
C SER A 75 26.85 6.03 -0.98
N MET A 76 27.12 7.31 -0.74
CA MET A 76 26.07 8.34 -0.65
C MET A 76 25.31 8.52 -1.97
N LEU A 77 25.96 8.23 -3.11
CA LEU A 77 25.33 8.27 -4.43
C LEU A 77 24.35 7.12 -4.63
N ASP A 78 24.70 5.91 -4.21
CA ASP A 78 23.76 4.77 -4.30
C ASP A 78 22.60 4.95 -3.31
N ARG A 79 22.86 5.56 -2.14
CA ARG A 79 21.79 6.00 -1.24
C ARG A 79 20.84 6.97 -1.93
N ALA A 80 21.34 8.02 -2.60
CA ALA A 80 20.50 8.99 -3.30
C ALA A 80 19.70 8.38 -4.46
N LYS A 81 20.27 7.43 -5.20
CA LYS A 81 19.58 6.72 -6.30
C LYS A 81 18.45 5.81 -5.81
N ASN A 82 18.56 5.29 -4.58
CA ASN A 82 17.59 4.36 -4.00
C ASN A 82 16.49 5.06 -3.16
N ILE A 83 16.37 6.40 -3.23
CA ILE A 83 15.30 7.17 -2.55
C ILE A 83 13.94 7.04 -3.29
N TYR A 84 13.92 6.50 -4.50
CA TYR A 84 12.72 6.25 -5.30
C TYR A 84 12.63 4.80 -5.75
#